data_AF-A0A7X1XE55-F1
#
_entry.id   AF-A0A7X1XE55-F1
#
_cell.length_a   1.000
_cell.length_b   1.000
_cell.length_c   1.000
_cell.angle_alpha   90.00
_cell.angle_beta   90.00
_cell.angle_gamma   90.00
#
_symmetry.space_group_name_H-M   'P 1'
#
loop_
_entity.id
_entity.type
_entity.pdbx_description
1 polymer ?
#
loop_
_entity_poly.entity_id
_entity_poly.type
_entity_poly.pdbx_seq_one_letter_code
_entity_poly.pdbx_strand_id
1 'polypeptide(L)'
;MSISSLIKADNSGAADTHFGKEGIAVINSSHLTTGTSSCVVATPDNRFLATWAANTPDNSTVMGIARLTNDGAMDRTFGVEGLVECVFKQGHRNVASGLALMSDNRTLL
;
A
#
# COMPACT_ATOMS: atom_id res chain seq x y z
N MET A 1 -14.16 1.53 -0.68
CA MET A 1 -13.78 2.38 -1.84
C MET A 1 -12.29 2.16 -2.10
N SER A 2 -11.77 2.31 -3.32
CA SER A 2 -10.34 2.13 -3.62
C SER A 2 -9.56 3.39 -3.24
N ILE A 3 -8.47 3.24 -2.50
CA ILE A 3 -7.56 4.33 -2.12
C ILE A 3 -6.30 4.37 -2.98
N SER A 4 -5.93 3.26 -3.62
CA SER A 4 -4.90 3.25 -4.66
C SER A 4 -4.96 1.98 -5.51
N SER A 5 -4.21 2.00 -6.62
CA SER A 5 -4.06 0.87 -7.53
C SER A 5 -2.61 0.61 -7.86
N LEU A 6 -2.25 -0.66 -8.03
CA LEU A 6 -0.93 -1.10 -8.46
C LEU A 6 -1.05 -1.98 -9.69
N ILE A 7 -0.05 -1.89 -10.56
CA ILE A 7 0.17 -2.82 -11.67
C ILE A 7 1.47 -3.56 -11.44
N LYS A 8 1.54 -4.81 -11.88
CA LYS A 8 2.78 -5.59 -11.97
C LYS A 8 3.08 -5.79 -13.46
N ALA A 9 4.34 -5.72 -13.85
CA ALA A 9 4.75 -5.92 -15.23
C ALA A 9 5.88 -6.94 -15.30
N ASP A 10 5.98 -7.63 -16.43
CA ASP A 10 7.08 -8.54 -16.73
C ASP A 10 8.33 -7.79 -17.25
N ASN A 11 9.38 -8.55 -17.57
CA ASN A 11 10.64 -7.99 -18.07
C ASN A 11 10.53 -7.30 -19.45
N SER A 12 9.45 -7.55 -20.18
CA SER A 12 9.15 -6.85 -21.44
C SER A 12 8.37 -5.54 -21.22
N GLY A 13 7.94 -5.28 -19.98
CA GLY A 13 7.10 -4.15 -19.62
C GLY A 13 5.60 -4.39 -19.83
N ALA A 14 5.19 -5.61 -20.20
CA ALA A 14 3.78 -5.96 -20.34
C ALA A 14 3.14 -6.15 -18.97
N ALA A 15 1.93 -5.63 -18.78
CA ALA A 15 1.19 -5.78 -17.54
C ALA A 15 0.83 -7.26 -17.29
N ASP A 16 1.09 -7.75 -16.08
CA ASP A 16 0.67 -9.08 -15.63
C ASP A 16 -0.84 -9.06 -15.37
N THR A 17 -1.60 -9.67 -16.27
CA THR A 17 -3.07 -9.72 -16.21
C THR A 17 -3.61 -10.56 -15.06
N HIS A 18 -2.77 -11.36 -14.39
CA HIS A 18 -3.14 -12.14 -13.21
C HIS A 18 -2.92 -11.38 -11.90
N PHE A 19 -2.41 -10.16 -11.95
CA PHE A 19 -2.21 -9.33 -10.77
C PHE A 19 -3.49 -8.58 -10.42
N GLY A 20 -4.17 -8.98 -9.36
CA GLY A 20 -5.45 -8.42 -8.95
C GLY A 20 -6.55 -8.73 -9.96
N LYS A 21 -7.48 -7.78 -10.15
CA LYS A 21 -8.55 -7.92 -11.12
C LYS A 21 -8.14 -7.26 -12.43
N GLU A 22 -8.04 -8.05 -13.49
CA GLU A 22 -7.67 -7.56 -14.84
C GLU A 22 -6.32 -6.84 -14.86
N GLY A 23 -5.34 -7.32 -14.08
CA GLY A 23 -4.01 -6.72 -13.97
C GLY A 23 -3.90 -5.53 -13.02
N ILE A 24 -4.97 -5.20 -12.30
CA ILE A 24 -5.02 -4.10 -11.34
C ILE A 24 -5.26 -4.65 -9.93
N ALA A 25 -4.24 -4.55 -9.08
CA ALA A 25 -4.39 -4.70 -7.65
C ALA A 25 -4.93 -3.40 -7.06
N VAL A 26 -5.85 -3.52 -6.10
CA VAL A 26 -6.51 -2.37 -5.48
C VAL A 26 -6.26 -2.41 -3.99
N ILE A 27 -5.71 -1.31 -3.47
CA ILE A 27 -5.70 -1.05 -2.03
C ILE A 27 -7.03 -0.38 -1.71
N ASN A 28 -7.81 -1.01 -0.85
CA ASN A 28 -9.10 -0.50 -0.40
C ASN A 28 -9.13 -0.43 1.13
N SER A 29 -9.99 0.45 1.63
CA SER A 29 -10.33 0.54 3.05
C SER A 29 -11.83 0.76 3.19
N SER A 30 -12.39 0.24 4.28
CA SER A 30 -13.79 0.47 4.67
C SER A 30 -14.04 1.86 5.23
N HIS A 31 -13.01 2.53 5.77
CA HIS A 31 -13.15 3.78 6.53
C HIS A 31 -12.43 4.97 5.91
N LEU A 32 -11.66 4.77 4.84
CA LEU A 32 -10.94 5.82 4.12
C LEU A 32 -11.57 6.08 2.75
N THR A 33 -11.76 7.36 2.41
CA THR A 33 -12.60 7.78 1.27
C THR A 33 -11.82 8.34 0.09
N THR A 34 -10.62 8.88 0.30
CA THR A 34 -9.72 9.36 -0.77
C THR A 34 -8.29 9.08 -0.38
N GLY A 35 -7.46 8.61 -1.31
CA GLY A 35 -6.06 8.35 -1.01
C GLY A 35 -5.15 8.25 -2.23
N THR A 36 -3.86 8.15 -1.96
CA THR A 36 -2.81 7.88 -2.95
C THR A 36 -1.83 6.87 -2.36
N SER A 37 -1.21 6.05 -3.21
CA SER A 37 0.03 5.33 -2.86
C SER A 37 1.22 6.03 -3.47
N SER A 38 2.33 6.07 -2.75
CA SER A 38 3.53 6.79 -3.19
C SER A 38 4.72 5.87 -3.51
N CYS A 39 4.83 4.72 -2.84
CA CYS A 39 5.95 3.80 -2.99
C CYS A 39 5.52 2.34 -2.87
N VAL A 40 6.24 1.43 -3.52
CA VAL A 40 6.07 -0.02 -3.40
C VAL A 40 7.43 -0.71 -3.33
N VAL A 41 7.55 -1.75 -2.51
CA VAL A 41 8.73 -2.64 -2.46
C VAL A 41 8.28 -4.10 -2.44
N ALA A 42 9.05 -4.97 -3.08
CA ALA A 42 8.88 -6.42 -2.95
C ALA A 42 9.59 -6.92 -1.69
N THR A 43 9.03 -7.95 -1.06
CA THR A 43 9.59 -8.60 0.14
C THR A 43 10.08 -10.02 -0.17
N PRO A 44 11.04 -10.57 0.62
CA PRO A 44 11.59 -11.91 0.41
C PRO A 44 10.55 -13.05 0.44
N ASP A 45 9.41 -12.84 1.11
CA ASP A 45 8.30 -13.79 1.17
C ASP A 45 7.34 -13.70 -0.03
N ASN A 46 7.80 -13.09 -1.14
CA ASN A 46 7.05 -12.94 -2.38
C ASN A 46 5.73 -12.16 -2.17
N ARG A 47 5.82 -11.07 -1.42
CA ARG A 47 4.73 -10.12 -1.20
C ARG A 47 5.19 -8.71 -1.59
N PHE A 48 4.27 -7.77 -1.51
CA PHE A 48 4.56 -6.36 -1.73
C PHE A 48 4.13 -5.54 -0.53
N LEU A 49 4.94 -4.56 -0.14
CA LEU A 49 4.54 -3.50 0.76
C LEU A 49 4.34 -2.23 -0.07
N ALA A 50 3.24 -1.52 0.15
CA ALA A 50 2.94 -0.28 -0.53
C ALA A 50 2.54 0.79 0.48
N THR A 51 3.06 2.00 0.35
CA THR A 51 2.60 3.12 1.17
C THR A 51 1.24 3.58 0.69
N TRP A 52 0.43 4.09 1.61
CA TRP A 52 -0.80 4.80 1.27
C TRP A 52 -0.97 6.01 2.16
N ALA A 53 -1.67 7.03 1.68
CA ALA A 53 -2.12 8.16 2.45
C ALA A 53 -3.58 8.45 2.10
N ALA A 54 -4.35 8.90 3.08
CA ALA A 54 -5.75 9.23 2.90
C ALA A 54 -6.14 10.49 3.67
N ASN A 55 -7.05 11.27 3.10
CA ASN A 55 -7.61 12.42 3.81
C ASN A 55 -8.59 11.97 4.89
N THR A 56 -8.62 12.69 5.99
CA THR A 56 -9.58 12.50 7.08
C THR A 56 -10.55 13.69 7.16
N PRO A 57 -11.67 13.57 7.90
CA PRO A 57 -12.69 14.61 7.96
C PRO A 57 -12.23 15.97 8.51
N ASP A 58 -11.13 16.01 9.27
CA ASP A 58 -10.59 17.24 9.86
C ASP A 58 -9.57 17.97 8.95
N ASN A 59 -9.54 17.61 7.66
CA ASN A 59 -8.56 18.07 6.66
C ASN A 59 -7.10 17.70 6.96
N SER A 60 -6.84 16.76 7.88
CA SER A 60 -5.52 16.13 8.02
C SER A 60 -5.38 14.91 7.11
N THR A 61 -4.19 14.31 7.07
CA THR A 61 -3.99 13.04 6.37
C THR A 61 -3.48 11.97 7.32
N VAL A 62 -4.03 10.77 7.20
CA VAL A 62 -3.44 9.55 7.74
C VAL A 62 -2.63 8.88 6.64
N MET A 63 -1.64 8.10 7.04
CA MET A 63 -0.88 7.28 6.10
C MET A 63 -0.66 5.89 6.69
N GLY A 64 -0.05 5.03 5.91
CA GLY A 64 0.25 3.70 6.36
C GLY A 64 0.95 2.86 5.33
N ILE A 65 0.99 1.56 5.64
CA ILE A 65 1.49 0.52 4.76
C ILE A 65 0.36 -0.46 4.49
N ALA A 66 0.19 -0.84 3.22
CA ALA A 66 -0.59 -1.98 2.79
C ALA A 66 0.35 -3.13 2.45
N ARG A 67 -0.04 -4.37 2.78
CA ARG A 67 0.65 -5.56 2.27
C ARG A 67 -0.23 -6.27 1.26
N LEU A 68 0.34 -6.59 0.11
CA LEU A 68 -0.31 -7.34 -0.96
C LEU A 68 0.40 -8.66 -1.18
N THR A 69 -0.34 -9.67 -1.57
CA THR A 69 0.17 -10.96 -2.03
C THR A 69 0.81 -10.83 -3.43
N ASN A 70 1.52 -11.86 -3.89
CA ASN A 70 2.15 -11.86 -5.22
C ASN A 70 1.15 -11.69 -6.38
N ASP A 71 -0.09 -12.16 -6.19
CA ASP A 71 -1.22 -12.04 -7.10
C ASP A 71 -2.01 -10.74 -6.88
N GLY A 72 -1.54 -9.82 -6.04
CA GLY A 72 -2.12 -8.48 -5.92
C GLY A 72 -3.37 -8.37 -5.06
N ALA A 73 -3.72 -9.41 -4.31
CA ALA A 73 -4.78 -9.34 -3.30
C ALA A 73 -4.24 -8.68 -2.00
N MET A 74 -5.12 -8.05 -1.23
CA MET A 74 -4.79 -7.55 0.10
C MET A 74 -4.46 -8.73 1.03
N ASP A 75 -3.27 -8.71 1.64
CA ASP A 75 -2.86 -9.72 2.60
C ASP A 75 -3.47 -9.45 3.98
N ARG A 76 -4.62 -10.07 4.25
CA ARG A 76 -5.38 -9.88 5.49
C ARG A 76 -4.69 -10.40 6.76
N THR A 77 -3.52 -11.04 6.65
CA THR A 77 -2.70 -11.41 7.82
C THR A 77 -1.81 -10.27 8.30
N PHE A 78 -1.75 -9.16 7.56
CA PHE A 78 -0.96 -7.98 7.89
C PHE A 78 -1.86 -6.88 8.50
N GLY A 79 -1.61 -6.53 9.76
CA GLY A 79 -2.38 -5.48 10.43
C GLY A 79 -3.88 -5.75 10.42
N VAL A 80 -4.68 -4.72 10.12
CA VAL A 80 -6.13 -4.79 10.00
C VAL A 80 -6.52 -4.70 8.53
N GLU A 81 -7.16 -5.76 8.02
CA GLU A 81 -7.56 -5.88 6.60
C GLU A 81 -6.39 -5.74 5.58
N GLY A 82 -5.16 -6.01 5.99
CA GLY A 82 -3.97 -5.83 5.15
C GLY A 82 -3.35 -4.44 5.22
N LEU A 83 -3.80 -3.59 6.16
CA LEU A 83 -3.33 -2.24 6.37
C LEU A 83 -2.75 -2.06 7.77
N VAL A 84 -1.71 -1.24 7.86
CA VAL A 84 -1.22 -0.65 9.12
C VAL A 84 -1.29 0.86 8.97
N GLU A 85 -1.96 1.53 9.88
CA GLU A 85 -1.98 3.00 9.95
C GLU A 85 -0.76 3.51 10.72
N CYS A 86 -0.14 4.55 10.20
CA CYS A 86 0.98 5.25 10.80
C CYS A 86 0.62 6.74 10.88
N VAL A 87 0.56 7.30 12.08
CA VAL A 87 0.36 8.72 12.30
C VAL A 87 1.56 9.28 13.03
N PHE A 88 2.37 10.09 12.35
CA PHE A 88 3.52 10.75 12.97
C PHE A 88 3.07 11.89 13.87
N LYS A 89 2.13 12.71 13.38
CA LYS A 89 1.54 13.81 14.14
C LYS A 89 0.08 14.00 13.76
N GLN A 90 -0.79 13.98 14.77
CA GLN A 90 -2.22 14.24 14.61
C GLN A 90 -2.46 15.65 14.07
N GLY A 91 -3.48 15.81 13.22
CA GLY A 91 -3.86 17.11 12.62
C GLY A 91 -2.85 17.66 11.61
N HIS A 92 -1.88 16.87 11.15
CA HIS A 92 -0.87 17.29 10.16
C HIS A 92 -0.97 16.44 8.90
N ARG A 93 -0.33 16.92 7.82
CA ARG A 93 -0.12 16.12 6.62
C ARG A 93 0.92 15.03 6.90
N ASN A 94 0.47 13.79 6.96
CA ASN A 94 1.32 12.60 7.00
C ASN A 94 1.40 11.98 5.60
N VAL A 95 2.62 11.86 5.07
CA VAL A 95 2.92 11.20 3.80
C VAL A 95 4.27 10.50 3.91
N ALA A 96 4.38 9.29 3.34
CA ALA A 96 5.67 8.66 3.10
C ALA A 96 6.13 9.01 1.69
N SER A 97 7.34 9.55 1.57
CA SER A 97 8.02 9.76 0.28
C SER A 97 8.95 8.62 -0.08
N GLY A 98 9.22 7.70 0.86
CA GLY A 98 10.09 6.55 0.68
C GLY A 98 9.54 5.31 1.36
N LEU A 99 10.03 4.17 0.92
CA LEU A 99 9.78 2.87 1.54
C LEU A 99 11.02 2.02 1.31
N ALA A 100 11.61 1.51 2.38
CA ALA A 100 12.78 0.64 2.30
C ALA A 100 12.57 -0.60 3.16
N LEU A 101 12.94 -1.75 2.61
CA LEU A 101 13.04 -2.98 3.36
C LEU A 101 14.45 -3.11 3.93
N MET A 102 14.55 -3.36 5.24
CA MET A 102 15.80 -3.56 5.94
C MET A 102 16.20 -5.05 5.93
N SER A 103 17.49 -5.34 6.18
CA SER A 103 18.05 -6.69 6.14
C SER A 103 17.48 -7.65 7.19
N ASP A 104 16.80 -7.12 8.21
CA ASP A 104 16.14 -7.87 9.27
C ASP A 104 14.62 -7.96 9.08
N ASN A 105 14.13 -7.78 7.84
CA ASN A 105 12.72 -7.79 7.44
C ASN A 105 11.85 -6.70 8.08
N ARG A 106 12.46 -5.70 8.73
CA ARG A 106 11.73 -4.49 9.15
C ARG A 106 11.61 -3.51 7.99
N THR A 107 10.66 -2.59 8.13
CA THR A 107 10.34 -1.57 7.12
C THR A 107 10.70 -0.19 7.65
N LEU A 108 11.28 0.64 6.79
CA LEU A 108 11.54 2.06 7.02
C LEU A 108 10.69 2.89 6.03
N LEU A 109 10.08 3.97 6.54
CA LEU A 109 9.25 4.92 5.81
C LEU A 109 9.89 6.31 5.82
#